data_AF-A0A7R9YWR0-F1
#
_entry.id   AF-A0A7R9YWR0-F1
#
_cell.length_a   1.000
_cell.length_b   1.000
_cell.length_c   1.000
_cell.angle_alpha   90.00
_cell.angle_beta   90.00
_cell.angle_gamma   90.00
#
_symmetry.space_group_name_H-M   'P 1'
#
loop_
_entity.id
_entity.type
_entity.pdbx_description
1 polymer ?
#
loop_
_entity_poly.entity_id
_entity_poly.type
_entity_poly.pdbx_seq_one_letter_code
_entity_poly.pdbx_strand_id
1 'polypeptide(L)'
;TGLGLREAFPKIEIDTFGYTIDPENPYRCFYFQRWRAAHENDLDAYGDIFPATGTEAETPVSVFSVVWTPEGKVIYEQVGAVVDRLEGNTQGKAAVFGLLHTAGLKLAANPGDGVFAFIQRLGHVLGGRGRSWSRKNDIPAWWVSKSRGADASDQW
;
A
#
# COMPACT_ATOMS: atom_id res chain seq x y z
N THR A 1 13.08 7.24 -7.74
CA THR A 1 12.63 7.89 -6.49
C THR A 1 11.30 7.30 -6.07
N GLY A 2 11.38 6.19 -5.33
CA GLY A 2 10.28 5.56 -4.62
C GLY A 2 10.77 5.25 -3.20
N LEU A 3 10.05 4.42 -2.44
CA LEU A 3 10.47 4.02 -1.09
C LEU A 3 11.70 3.09 -1.05
N GLY A 4 12.45 2.89 -2.13
CA GLY A 4 13.64 2.00 -2.15
C GLY A 4 13.36 0.53 -1.78
N LEU A 5 12.10 0.10 -1.84
CA LEU A 5 11.68 -1.19 -1.28
C LEU A 5 12.27 -2.39 -2.02
N ARG A 6 12.45 -2.29 -3.35
CA ARG A 6 13.01 -3.40 -4.14
C ARG A 6 14.49 -3.58 -3.84
N GLU A 7 15.18 -2.49 -3.55
CA GLU A 7 16.58 -2.49 -3.18
C GLU A 7 16.73 -3.06 -1.76
N ALA A 8 15.94 -2.57 -0.80
CA ALA A 8 15.96 -3.02 0.60
C ALA A 8 15.50 -4.48 0.80
N PHE A 9 14.54 -4.93 -0.02
CA PHE A 9 13.94 -6.27 0.03
C PHE A 9 14.09 -6.97 -1.34
N PRO A 10 15.32 -7.36 -1.74
CA PRO A 10 15.60 -7.83 -3.11
C PRO A 10 14.93 -9.16 -3.46
N LYS A 11 14.64 -9.98 -2.44
CA LYS A 11 13.99 -11.30 -2.58
C LYS A 11 12.56 -11.29 -2.07
N ILE A 12 11.83 -10.20 -2.33
CA ILE A 12 10.42 -10.14 -1.98
C ILE A 12 9.61 -11.15 -2.81
N GLU A 13 8.88 -12.01 -2.11
CA GLU A 13 7.93 -12.95 -2.66
C GLU A 13 6.52 -12.41 -2.43
N ILE A 14 5.74 -12.34 -3.51
CA ILE A 14 4.34 -11.89 -3.48
C ILE A 14 3.48 -13.04 -4.00
N ASP A 15 2.95 -13.82 -3.07
CA ASP A 15 2.02 -14.89 -3.40
C ASP A 15 0.67 -14.28 -3.75
N THR A 16 0.09 -14.74 -4.85
CA THR A 16 -1.25 -14.32 -5.28
C THR A 16 -2.13 -15.55 -5.45
N PHE A 17 -3.32 -15.54 -4.85
CA PHE A 17 -4.20 -16.71 -4.83
C PHE A 17 -5.67 -16.34 -4.66
N GLY A 18 -6.55 -17.33 -4.86
CA GLY A 18 -7.99 -17.20 -4.61
C GLY A 18 -8.68 -16.14 -5.47
N TYR A 19 -8.32 -16.06 -6.74
CA TYR A 19 -8.96 -15.18 -7.72
C TYR A 19 -10.45 -15.50 -7.84
N THR A 20 -11.28 -14.47 -7.73
CA THR A 20 -12.73 -14.58 -7.90
C THR A 20 -13.29 -13.33 -8.56
N ILE A 21 -14.22 -13.51 -9.49
CA ILE A 21 -14.94 -12.39 -10.12
C ILE A 21 -16.06 -11.95 -9.20
N ASP A 22 -16.24 -10.64 -9.08
CA ASP A 22 -17.39 -10.07 -8.36
C ASP A 22 -18.69 -10.46 -9.08
N PRO A 23 -19.65 -11.12 -8.39
CA PRO A 23 -20.91 -11.53 -9.00
C PRO A 23 -21.79 -10.36 -9.43
N GLU A 24 -21.61 -9.16 -8.87
CA GLU A 24 -22.38 -7.96 -9.21
C GLU A 24 -21.65 -7.07 -10.24
N ASN A 25 -20.33 -7.22 -10.37
CA ASN A 25 -19.52 -6.48 -11.33
C ASN A 25 -18.56 -7.42 -12.08
N PRO A 26 -18.91 -7.89 -13.29
CA PRO A 26 -18.07 -8.84 -14.03
C PRO A 26 -16.71 -8.28 -14.45
N TYR A 27 -16.50 -6.97 -14.31
CA TYR A 27 -15.23 -6.30 -14.55
C TYR A 27 -14.42 -6.07 -13.28
N ARG A 28 -14.77 -6.70 -12.16
CA ARG A 28 -13.98 -6.68 -10.92
C ARG A 28 -13.50 -8.09 -10.57
N CYS A 29 -12.22 -8.21 -10.24
CA CYS A 29 -11.63 -9.43 -9.71
C CYS A 29 -11.08 -9.14 -8.31
N PHE A 30 -11.47 -9.95 -7.34
CA PHE A 30 -10.84 -10.02 -6.03
C PHE A 30 -9.79 -11.12 -6.03
N TYR A 31 -8.69 -10.89 -5.33
CA TYR A 31 -7.66 -11.89 -5.09
C TYR A 31 -6.99 -11.61 -3.76
N PHE A 32 -6.35 -12.63 -3.21
CA PHE A 32 -5.60 -12.53 -1.98
C PHE A 32 -4.11 -12.44 -2.27
N GLN A 33 -3.39 -11.72 -1.41
CA GLN A 33 -1.95 -11.71 -1.41
C GLN A 33 -1.37 -11.97 -0.03
N ARG A 34 -0.20 -12.61 -0.01
CA ARG A 34 0.70 -12.69 1.14
C ARG A 34 2.11 -12.37 0.69
N TRP A 35 2.76 -11.44 1.39
CA TRP A 35 4.11 -10.99 1.04
C TRP A 35 5.09 -11.57 2.05
N ARG A 36 6.23 -12.07 1.56
CA ARG A 36 7.38 -12.48 2.36
C ARG A 36 8.65 -11.81 1.87
N ALA A 37 9.51 -11.36 2.76
CA ALA A 37 10.77 -10.74 2.38
C ALA A 37 11.75 -10.64 3.54
N ALA A 38 13.05 -10.67 3.24
CA ALA A 38 14.11 -10.31 4.19
C ALA A 38 14.57 -8.86 3.96
N HIS A 39 14.78 -8.09 5.03
CA HIS A 39 15.40 -6.76 4.97
C HIS A 39 16.92 -6.89 4.81
N GLU A 40 17.38 -7.14 3.58
CA GLU A 40 18.78 -7.49 3.25
C GLU A 40 19.67 -6.27 3.01
N ASN A 41 19.12 -5.15 2.53
CA ASN A 41 19.87 -3.93 2.26
C ASN A 41 19.22 -2.73 2.95
N ASP A 42 19.99 -1.65 3.10
CA ASP A 42 19.51 -0.40 3.68
C ASP A 42 18.29 0.15 2.92
N LEU A 43 17.28 0.56 3.67
CA LEU A 43 16.09 1.22 3.15
C LEU A 43 16.27 2.74 3.22
N ASP A 44 16.26 3.39 2.05
CA ASP A 44 16.13 4.85 1.94
C ASP A 44 14.64 5.24 1.90
N ALA A 45 14.11 5.60 3.07
CA ALA A 45 12.75 6.10 3.22
C ALA A 45 12.76 7.63 3.23
N TYR A 46 12.84 8.24 2.04
CA TYR A 46 12.81 9.69 1.83
C TYR A 46 14.01 10.46 2.43
N GLY A 47 15.19 9.86 2.45
CA GLY A 47 16.43 10.42 2.97
C GLY A 47 16.78 9.97 4.38
N ASP A 48 15.84 9.32 5.07
CA ASP A 48 16.12 8.63 6.33
C ASP A 48 16.56 7.19 6.00
N ILE A 49 17.80 6.86 6.34
CA ILE A 49 18.39 5.55 6.09
C ILE A 49 18.08 4.62 7.25
N PHE A 50 17.40 3.51 6.95
CA PHE A 50 17.15 2.41 7.87
C PHE A 50 18.10 1.26 7.53
N PRO A 51 19.11 0.97 8.37
CA PRO A 51 20.09 -0.06 8.07
C PRO A 51 19.46 -1.44 7.89
N ALA A 52 20.05 -2.27 7.03
CA ALA A 52 19.66 -3.66 6.86
C ALA A 52 19.63 -4.38 8.21
N THR A 53 18.49 -4.99 8.52
CA THR A 53 18.28 -5.67 9.82
C THR A 53 18.40 -7.19 9.72
N GLY A 54 18.30 -7.76 8.51
CA GLY A 54 18.14 -9.20 8.31
C GLY A 54 16.83 -9.77 8.86
N THR A 55 15.89 -8.93 9.30
CA THR A 55 14.59 -9.39 9.81
C THR A 55 13.71 -9.85 8.65
N GLU A 56 13.06 -10.99 8.85
CA GLU A 56 12.07 -11.54 7.92
C GLU A 56 10.70 -10.90 8.14
N ALA A 57 10.06 -10.51 7.05
CA ALA A 57 8.67 -10.09 7.00
C ALA A 57 7.80 -11.25 6.51
N GLU A 58 6.72 -11.54 7.22
CA GLU A 58 5.55 -12.25 6.72
C GLU A 58 4.32 -11.39 7.00
N THR A 59 3.69 -10.88 5.93
CA THR A 59 2.47 -10.08 6.08
C THR A 59 1.27 -10.99 6.36
N PRO A 60 0.23 -10.51 7.06
CA PRO A 60 -1.05 -11.19 7.04
C PRO A 60 -1.58 -11.29 5.60
N VAL A 61 -2.51 -12.22 5.36
CA VAL A 61 -3.27 -12.24 4.12
C VAL A 61 -4.06 -10.95 3.97
N SER A 62 -4.00 -10.37 2.77
CA SER A 62 -4.78 -9.19 2.42
C SER A 62 -5.53 -9.41 1.11
N VAL A 63 -6.74 -8.88 1.04
CA VAL A 63 -7.54 -8.85 -0.17
C VAL A 63 -7.19 -7.61 -0.99
N PHE A 64 -7.11 -7.84 -2.28
CA PHE A 64 -6.93 -6.86 -3.32
C PHE A 64 -8.12 -6.97 -4.27
N SER A 65 -8.44 -5.86 -4.93
CA SER A 65 -9.40 -5.88 -6.02
C SER A 65 -8.90 -4.98 -7.14
N VAL A 66 -9.06 -5.43 -8.37
CA VAL A 66 -8.83 -4.60 -9.55
C VAL A 66 -10.14 -4.52 -10.33
N VAL A 67 -10.46 -3.33 -10.82
CA VAL A 67 -11.62 -3.09 -11.69
C VAL A 67 -11.12 -2.67 -13.07
N TRP A 68 -11.69 -3.24 -14.12
CA TRP A 68 -11.35 -2.93 -15.51
C TRP A 68 -12.50 -2.26 -16.25
N THR A 69 -12.18 -1.59 -17.35
CA THR A 69 -13.14 -1.22 -18.40
C THR A 69 -13.45 -2.45 -19.26
N PRO A 70 -14.54 -2.45 -20.03
CA PRO A 70 -14.83 -3.52 -20.98
C PRO A 70 -13.71 -3.78 -22.00
N GLU A 71 -12.86 -2.79 -22.29
CA GLU A 71 -11.71 -2.88 -23.18
C GLU A 71 -10.43 -3.39 -22.48
N GLY A 72 -10.53 -3.81 -21.22
CA GLY A 72 -9.43 -4.38 -20.45
C GLY A 72 -8.45 -3.36 -19.87
N LYS A 73 -8.85 -2.10 -19.68
CA LYS A 73 -8.02 -1.08 -19.00
C LYS A 73 -8.35 -1.02 -17.51
N VAL A 74 -7.35 -0.96 -16.64
CA VAL A 74 -7.59 -0.81 -15.19
C VAL A 74 -8.20 0.56 -14.89
N ILE A 75 -9.36 0.57 -14.22
CA ILE A 75 -10.07 1.74 -13.73
C ILE A 75 -9.52 2.15 -12.36
N TYR A 76 -9.43 1.20 -11.43
CA TYR A 76 -8.79 1.38 -10.13
C TYR A 76 -8.39 0.03 -9.52
N GLU A 77 -7.49 0.09 -8.54
CA GLU A 77 -7.06 -1.04 -7.71
C GLU A 77 -7.22 -0.66 -6.24
N GLN A 78 -7.79 -1.56 -5.44
CA GLN A 78 -7.74 -1.50 -3.99
C GLN A 78 -6.72 -2.51 -3.51
N VAL A 79 -5.80 -2.07 -2.65
CA VAL A 79 -4.66 -2.85 -2.17
C VAL A 79 -4.67 -3.00 -0.65
N GLY A 80 -4.19 -4.14 -0.15
CA GLY A 80 -3.73 -4.27 1.23
C GLY A 80 -4.81 -4.28 2.32
N ALA A 81 -6.07 -4.58 2.01
CA ALA A 81 -7.09 -4.74 3.05
C ALA A 81 -6.87 -6.08 3.77
N VAL A 82 -6.47 -6.01 5.04
CA VAL A 82 -6.08 -7.20 5.83
C VAL A 82 -7.30 -8.07 6.15
N VAL A 83 -7.21 -9.36 5.84
CA VAL A 83 -8.26 -10.35 6.11
C VAL A 83 -8.24 -10.79 7.56
N ASP A 84 -7.05 -11.15 8.08
CA ASP A 84 -6.82 -11.45 9.49
C ASP A 84 -5.57 -10.72 10.00
N ARG A 85 -5.77 -9.74 10.88
CA ARG A 85 -4.68 -8.91 11.41
C ARG A 85 -3.79 -9.62 12.43
N LEU A 86 -4.20 -10.80 12.89
CA LEU A 86 -3.46 -11.60 13.88
C LEU A 86 -2.45 -12.53 13.22
N GLU A 87 -2.50 -12.66 11.89
CA GLU A 87 -1.57 -13.48 11.12
C GLU A 87 -0.26 -12.73 10.80
N GLY A 88 0.81 -13.51 10.59
CA GLY A 88 2.12 -13.01 10.21
C GLY A 88 2.89 -12.40 11.38
N ASN A 89 3.99 -11.71 11.08
CA ASN A 89 4.88 -11.12 12.10
C ASN A 89 4.96 -9.59 12.01
N THR A 90 4.13 -8.97 11.17
CA THR A 90 4.15 -7.53 10.86
C THR A 90 3.14 -6.72 11.68
N GLN A 91 2.57 -7.32 12.74
CA GLN A 91 1.55 -6.71 13.61
C GLN A 91 0.34 -6.20 12.83
N GLY A 92 -0.19 -7.04 11.94
CA GLY A 92 -1.37 -6.72 11.14
C GLY A 92 -1.14 -5.73 10.00
N LYS A 93 0.11 -5.43 9.60
CA LYS A 93 0.42 -4.52 8.50
C LYS A 93 0.70 -5.30 7.22
N ALA A 94 -0.10 -5.07 6.19
CA ALA A 94 0.06 -5.72 4.88
C ALA A 94 0.89 -4.89 3.89
N ALA A 95 1.28 -5.56 2.80
CA ALA A 95 1.96 -4.97 1.64
C ALA A 95 3.15 -4.08 2.05
N VAL A 96 3.25 -2.89 1.46
CA VAL A 96 4.32 -1.92 1.72
C VAL A 96 4.47 -1.58 3.21
N PHE A 97 3.38 -1.42 3.96
CA PHE A 97 3.48 -1.05 5.37
C PHE A 97 4.02 -2.18 6.26
N GLY A 98 3.84 -3.44 5.86
CA GLY A 98 4.48 -4.58 6.51
C GLY A 98 6.00 -4.56 6.34
N LEU A 99 6.48 -4.23 5.15
CA LEU A 99 7.92 -4.11 4.86
C LEU A 99 8.54 -2.93 5.62
N LEU A 100 7.91 -1.75 5.58
CA LEU A 100 8.38 -0.57 6.31
C LEU A 100 8.48 -0.84 7.82
N HIS A 101 7.49 -1.52 8.38
CA HIS A 101 7.52 -1.93 9.78
C HIS A 101 8.67 -2.89 10.09
N THR A 102 8.92 -3.86 9.19
CA THR A 102 10.04 -4.80 9.31
C THR A 102 11.40 -4.09 9.25
N ALA A 103 11.52 -3.04 8.43
CA ALA A 103 12.69 -2.16 8.39
C ALA A 103 12.84 -1.24 9.63
N GLY A 104 11.90 -1.27 10.57
CA GLY A 104 11.92 -0.47 11.79
C GLY A 104 11.23 0.88 11.67
N LEU A 105 10.64 1.22 10.51
CA LEU A 105 9.89 2.44 10.33
C LEU A 105 8.52 2.32 11.01
N LYS A 106 8.37 3.01 12.15
CA LYS A 106 7.14 3.05 12.93
C LYS A 106 6.21 4.14 12.39
N LEU A 107 5.36 3.77 11.43
CA LEU A 107 4.31 4.62 10.89
C LEU A 107 2.94 4.23 11.45
N ALA A 108 2.25 5.19 12.06
CA ALA A 108 0.81 5.09 12.33
C ALA A 108 0.06 5.46 11.05
N ALA A 109 -0.06 4.51 10.12
CA ALA A 109 -0.61 4.73 8.78
C ALA A 109 -2.10 4.39 8.65
N ASN A 110 -2.87 4.59 9.70
CA ASN A 110 -4.30 4.26 9.70
C ASN A 110 -5.10 5.33 8.92
N PRO A 111 -6.18 4.95 8.22
CA PRO A 111 -7.14 5.92 7.70
C PRO A 111 -7.67 6.83 8.82
N GLY A 112 -7.65 8.14 8.61
CA GLY A 112 -8.03 9.15 9.60
C GLY A 112 -6.92 9.58 10.56
N ASP A 113 -5.69 9.07 10.44
CA ASP A 113 -4.56 9.53 11.25
C ASP A 113 -4.16 10.96 10.85
N GLY A 114 -4.47 11.94 11.72
CA GLY A 114 -4.26 13.35 11.43
C GLY A 114 -2.78 13.74 11.29
N VAL A 115 -1.87 13.05 11.99
CA VAL A 115 -0.42 13.33 11.92
C VAL A 115 0.11 12.82 10.60
N PHE A 116 -0.24 11.59 10.22
CA PHE A 116 0.20 11.02 8.96
C PHE A 116 -0.40 11.77 7.77
N ALA A 117 -1.67 12.15 7.82
CA ALA A 117 -2.31 12.99 6.80
C ALA A 117 -1.59 14.33 6.64
N PHE A 118 -1.20 14.98 7.75
CA PHE A 118 -0.44 16.22 7.71
C PHE A 118 0.94 16.04 7.06
N ILE A 119 1.69 15.01 7.44
CA ILE A 119 3.01 14.70 6.86
C ILE A 119 2.89 14.47 5.35
N GLN A 120 1.90 13.70 4.90
CA GLN A 120 1.69 13.44 3.48
C GLN A 120 1.30 14.73 2.72
N ARG A 121 0.51 15.63 3.31
CA ARG A 121 0.17 16.95 2.73
C ARG A 121 1.39 17.85 2.60
N LEU A 122 2.22 17.92 3.63
CA LEU A 122 3.46 18.69 3.58
C LEU A 122 4.39 18.14 2.48
N GLY A 123 4.56 16.82 2.41
CA GLY A 123 5.34 16.17 1.35
C GLY A 123 4.77 16.42 -0.05
N HIS A 124 3.44 16.39 -0.20
CA HIS A 124 2.78 16.67 -1.48
C HIS A 124 3.01 18.11 -1.96
N VAL A 125 3.05 19.09 -1.05
CA VAL A 125 3.27 20.52 -1.37
C VAL A 125 4.75 20.81 -1.64
N LEU A 126 5.66 20.32 -0.80
CA LEU A 126 7.10 20.58 -0.92
C LEU A 126 7.72 19.86 -2.14
N GLY A 127 7.11 18.78 -2.60
CA GLY A 127 7.62 17.99 -3.72
C GLY A 127 8.92 17.25 -3.39
N GLY A 128 9.54 16.61 -4.38
CA GLY A 128 10.82 15.89 -4.24
C GLY A 128 10.73 14.51 -3.57
N ARG A 129 9.80 14.32 -2.63
CA ARG A 129 9.43 13.03 -2.04
C ARG A 129 8.21 12.51 -2.79
N GLY A 130 8.24 11.25 -3.26
CA GLY A 130 7.17 10.64 -4.08
C GLY A 130 5.74 10.94 -3.58
N ARG A 131 4.79 11.08 -4.51
CA ARG A 131 3.42 11.54 -4.19
C ARG A 131 2.58 10.44 -3.53
N SER A 132 1.95 10.75 -2.39
CA SER A 132 1.00 9.84 -1.73
C SER A 132 -0.39 9.81 -2.38
N TRP A 133 -0.73 10.78 -3.24
CA TRP A 133 -1.95 10.77 -4.08
C TRP A 133 -1.77 11.65 -5.34
N SER A 134 -2.67 11.46 -6.30
CA SER A 134 -2.70 12.16 -7.60
C SER A 134 -3.10 13.63 -7.50
N ARG A 135 -2.62 14.49 -8.41
CA ARG A 135 -3.08 15.90 -8.45
C ARG A 135 -4.55 15.95 -8.87
N LYS A 136 -5.26 17.03 -8.55
CA LYS A 136 -6.68 17.20 -8.92
C LYS A 136 -6.95 16.97 -10.41
N ASN A 137 -6.06 17.45 -11.28
CA ASN A 137 -6.20 17.30 -12.74
C ASN A 137 -5.89 15.88 -13.26
N ASP A 138 -5.24 15.06 -12.43
CA ASP A 138 -4.90 13.67 -12.76
C ASP A 138 -6.03 12.70 -12.33
N ILE A 139 -7.06 13.20 -11.61
CA ILE A 139 -8.16 12.39 -11.08
C ILE A 139 -9.31 12.39 -12.09
N PRO A 140 -9.78 11.22 -12.55
CA PRO A 140 -10.88 11.15 -13.50
C PRO A 140 -12.18 11.76 -12.95
N ALA A 141 -12.97 12.38 -13.82
CA ALA A 141 -14.22 13.05 -13.44
C ALA A 141 -15.28 12.10 -12.82
N TRP A 142 -15.21 10.80 -13.12
CA TRP A 142 -16.09 9.80 -12.54
C TRP A 142 -15.72 9.40 -11.10
N TRP A 143 -14.51 9.76 -10.63
CA TRP A 143 -14.06 9.42 -9.28
C TRP A 143 -14.78 10.29 -8.24
N VAL A 144 -15.58 9.65 -7.39
CA VAL A 144 -16.47 10.35 -6.44
C VAL A 144 -15.80 10.68 -5.11
N SER A 145 -14.81 9.90 -4.69
CA SER A 145 -14.19 10.07 -3.37
C SER A 145 -13.33 11.33 -3.31
N LYS A 146 -13.51 12.10 -2.24
CA LYS A 146 -12.73 13.31 -1.91
C LYS A 146 -11.58 13.02 -0.96
N SER A 147 -11.62 11.90 -0.24
CA SER A 147 -10.55 11.42 0.64
C SER A 147 -9.20 11.29 -0.10
N ARG A 148 -8.11 11.74 0.51
CA ARG A 148 -6.73 11.67 -0.03
C ARG A 148 -5.75 11.13 1.01
N GLY A 149 -4.88 10.21 0.59
CA GLY A 149 -3.84 9.66 1.46
C GLY A 149 -4.45 9.03 2.72
N ALA A 150 -4.04 9.51 3.88
CA ALA A 150 -4.52 9.06 5.19
C ALA A 150 -5.76 9.83 5.72
N ASP A 151 -6.43 10.63 4.89
CA ASP A 151 -7.72 11.21 5.24
C ASP A 151 -8.69 10.11 5.74
N ALA A 152 -9.66 10.48 6.58
CA ALA A 152 -10.75 9.58 6.90
C ALA A 152 -11.47 9.13 5.62
N SER A 153 -11.97 7.90 5.60
CA SER A 153 -12.80 7.42 4.50
C SER A 153 -14.04 8.29 4.38
N ASP A 154 -14.43 8.60 3.14
CA ASP A 154 -15.68 9.30 2.89
C ASP A 154 -16.85 8.47 3.42
N GLN A 155 -17.84 9.14 4.00
CA GLN A 155 -19.13 8.51 4.30
C GLN A 155 -19.86 8.34 2.96
N TRP A 156 -20.14 7.09 2.58
CA TRP A 156 -20.82 6.73 1.33
C TRP A 156 -22.29 6.40 1.58
#